data_AF-A0A1Q9DW00-F1
#
_entry.id   AF-A0A1Q9DW00-F1
#
_cell.length_a   1.000
_cell.length_b   1.000
_cell.length_c   1.000
_cell.angle_alpha   90.00
_cell.angle_beta   90.00
_cell.angle_gamma   90.00
#
_symmetry.space_group_name_H-M   'P 1'
#
loop_
_entity.id
_entity.type
_entity.pdbx_description
1 polymer ?
#
loop_
_entity_poly.entity_id
_entity_poly.type
_entity_poly.pdbx_seq_one_letter_code
_entity_poly.pdbx_strand_id
1 'polypeptide(L)'
;MVVLAVLAVLAVLAVLAVLAVLAVLAVLAVLAVLVVLVVVVVVVVVVVLLVLLVLLVFLSRNAQHGVDEDLALDSRDVALNSQDEQLASDATDCVIRCFQRVSFGAVLIIITLLLMRSTSQTLQERPEQEKRFVMPEPLIERPQSDHHDQLEGHGIIDQEFERHGRAIDQDDFERHGLIDQAPADRRKQGSFLPPGRLPRKCYYSYTGQGLMPANSCFCQLANNEGCRSNPCNCPQGCGSHVVWRQGESSTFRNMKGATGCTSQAADALLTVPESFFRDIRYLSTWCPTGARNLLASMMLAGFNSYRAKVDTGPVRQCVHSAEHVSVGWLHVHTFCHDGWMDDLPGAAPLGWCSLMSAPEDADALAASVILTLE
;
A
#
# COMPACT_ATOMS: atom_id res chain seq x y z
N MET A 1 23.40 -14.43 -68.67
CA MET A 1 24.58 -14.41 -67.77
C MET A 1 24.46 -13.39 -66.63
N VAL A 2 24.08 -12.14 -66.89
CA VAL A 2 23.95 -11.10 -65.84
C VAL A 2 22.99 -11.49 -64.70
N VAL A 3 21.80 -12.02 -65.02
CA VAL A 3 20.80 -12.44 -64.01
C VAL A 3 21.35 -13.53 -63.07
N LEU A 4 22.06 -14.52 -63.61
CA LEU A 4 22.67 -15.59 -62.80
C LEU A 4 23.77 -15.05 -61.88
N ALA A 5 24.56 -14.08 -62.35
CA ALA A 5 25.58 -13.42 -61.53
C ALA A 5 24.95 -12.62 -60.38
N VAL A 6 23.87 -11.88 -60.64
CA VAL A 6 23.13 -11.13 -59.61
C VAL A 6 22.53 -12.08 -58.57
N LEU A 7 21.89 -13.17 -59.00
CA LEU A 7 21.33 -14.18 -58.08
C LEU A 7 22.40 -14.83 -57.21
N ALA A 8 23.58 -15.13 -57.77
CA ALA A 8 24.70 -15.68 -57.00
C ALA A 8 25.20 -14.69 -55.92
N VAL A 9 25.32 -13.40 -56.26
CA VAL A 9 25.72 -12.36 -55.30
C VAL A 9 24.68 -12.21 -54.19
N LEU A 10 23.38 -12.19 -54.52
CA LEU A 10 22.31 -12.12 -53.53
C LEU A 10 22.30 -13.33 -52.59
N ALA A 11 22.55 -14.53 -53.10
CA ALA A 11 22.67 -15.73 -52.28
C ALA A 11 23.83 -15.64 -51.29
N VAL A 12 25.00 -15.15 -51.72
CA VAL A 12 26.16 -14.95 -50.85
C VAL A 12 25.85 -13.91 -49.77
N LEU A 13 25.24 -12.77 -50.13
CA LEU A 13 24.86 -11.74 -49.17
C LEU A 13 23.84 -12.25 -48.13
N ALA A 14 22.88 -13.07 -48.55
CA ALA A 14 21.92 -13.69 -47.64
C ALA A 14 22.61 -14.62 -46.63
N VAL A 15 23.55 -15.45 -47.08
CA VAL A 15 24.34 -16.32 -46.19
C VAL A 15 25.17 -15.49 -45.20
N LEU A 16 25.84 -14.44 -45.67
CA LEU A 16 26.61 -13.54 -44.80
C LEU A 16 25.74 -12.85 -43.75
N ALA A 17 24.52 -12.43 -44.11
CA ALA A 17 23.58 -11.85 -43.16
C ALA A 17 23.16 -12.84 -42.07
N VAL A 18 22.86 -14.10 -42.45
CA VAL A 18 22.54 -15.16 -41.47
C VAL A 18 23.73 -15.44 -40.54
N LEU A 19 24.95 -15.53 -41.08
CA LEU A 19 26.15 -15.73 -40.25
C LEU A 19 26.39 -14.58 -39.28
N ALA A 20 26.14 -13.33 -39.70
CA ALA A 20 26.23 -12.17 -38.82
C ALA A 20 25.21 -12.24 -37.66
N VAL A 21 23.96 -12.61 -37.94
CA VAL A 21 22.92 -12.81 -36.91
C VAL A 21 23.32 -13.92 -35.94
N LEU A 22 23.81 -15.05 -36.44
CA LEU A 22 24.27 -16.16 -35.59
C LEU A 22 25.45 -15.75 -34.69
N ALA A 23 26.38 -14.95 -35.20
CA ALA A 23 27.49 -14.42 -34.40
C ALA A 23 27.00 -13.50 -33.27
N VAL A 24 26.02 -12.63 -33.54
CA VAL A 24 25.41 -11.78 -32.50
C VAL A 24 24.69 -12.61 -31.45
N LEU A 25 23.91 -13.62 -31.86
CA LEU A 25 23.23 -14.52 -30.93
C LEU A 25 24.20 -15.29 -30.04
N ALA A 26 25.34 -15.74 -30.59
CA ALA A 26 26.38 -16.40 -29.81
C ALA A 26 26.98 -15.46 -28.74
N VAL A 27 27.24 -14.20 -29.08
CA VAL A 27 27.72 -13.20 -28.11
C VAL A 27 26.69 -12.94 -27.02
N LEU A 28 25.41 -12.80 -27.37
CA LEU A 28 24.32 -12.60 -26.41
C LEU A 28 24.19 -13.79 -25.45
N ALA A 29 24.34 -15.03 -25.95
CA ALA A 29 24.32 -16.22 -25.12
C ALA A 29 25.47 -16.23 -24.10
N VAL A 30 26.69 -15.85 -24.51
CA VAL A 30 27.85 -15.74 -23.61
C VAL A 30 27.61 -14.65 -22.55
N LEU A 31 27.07 -13.49 -22.94
CA LEU A 31 26.74 -12.41 -22.01
C LEU A 31 25.68 -12.85 -20.98
N ALA A 32 24.66 -13.59 -21.40
CA ALA A 32 23.66 -14.13 -20.49
C ALA A 32 24.28 -15.07 -19.44
N VAL A 33 25.19 -15.96 -19.85
CA VAL A 33 25.92 -16.85 -18.92
C VAL A 33 26.78 -16.04 -17.94
N LEU A 34 27.48 -15.01 -18.41
CA LEU A 34 28.28 -14.13 -17.55
C LEU A 34 27.42 -13.41 -16.50
N VAL A 35 26.24 -12.92 -16.87
CA VAL A 35 25.29 -12.29 -15.93
C VAL A 35 24.86 -13.29 -14.85
N VAL A 36 24.52 -14.52 -15.22
CA VAL A 36 24.16 -15.57 -14.25
C VAL A 36 25.32 -15.87 -13.31
N LEU A 37 26.55 -15.96 -13.83
CA LEU A 37 27.74 -16.20 -13.01
C LEU A 37 27.95 -15.09 -11.97
N VAL A 38 27.79 -13.82 -12.36
CA VAL A 38 27.90 -12.67 -11.45
C VAL A 38 26.86 -12.75 -10.34
N VAL A 39 25.60 -13.07 -10.68
CA VAL A 39 24.53 -13.24 -9.68
C VAL A 39 24.86 -14.35 -8.69
N VAL A 40 25.37 -15.50 -9.17
CA VAL A 40 25.79 -16.61 -8.30
C VAL A 40 26.90 -16.18 -7.34
N VAL A 41 27.91 -15.46 -7.82
CA VAL A 41 29.00 -14.94 -6.98
C VAL A 41 28.46 -14.00 -5.89
N VAL A 42 27.56 -13.07 -6.24
CA VAL A 42 26.94 -12.16 -5.26
C VAL A 42 26.17 -12.94 -4.20
N VAL A 43 25.37 -13.93 -4.60
CA VAL A 43 24.62 -14.78 -3.66
C VAL A 43 25.57 -15.52 -2.71
N VAL A 44 26.66 -16.10 -3.22
CA VAL A 44 27.65 -16.78 -2.37
C VAL A 44 28.26 -15.81 -1.34
N VAL A 45 28.64 -14.59 -1.75
CA VAL A 45 29.18 -13.57 -0.84
C VAL A 45 28.17 -13.21 0.24
N VAL A 46 26.90 -12.99 -0.12
CA VAL A 46 25.83 -12.70 0.86
C VAL A 46 25.67 -13.84 1.87
N VAL A 47 25.65 -15.09 1.42
CA VAL A 47 25.55 -16.25 2.33
C VAL A 47 26.74 -16.30 3.30
N VAL A 48 27.97 -16.08 2.81
CA VAL A 48 29.16 -16.05 3.67
C VAL A 48 29.07 -14.94 4.72
N LEU A 49 28.64 -13.73 4.32
CA LEU A 49 28.46 -12.62 5.25
C LEU A 49 27.40 -12.90 6.32
N LEU A 50 26.28 -13.54 5.95
CA LEU A 50 25.26 -13.94 6.91
C LEU A 50 25.79 -14.97 7.91
N VAL A 51 26.56 -15.97 7.45
CA VAL A 51 27.19 -16.96 8.34
C VAL A 51 28.16 -16.28 9.31
N LEU A 52 29.00 -15.35 8.82
CA LEU A 52 29.91 -14.59 9.68
C LEU A 52 29.17 -13.74 10.70
N LEU A 53 28.06 -13.11 10.33
CA LEU A 53 27.23 -12.32 11.25
C LEU A 53 26.63 -13.20 12.36
N VAL A 54 26.11 -14.38 12.02
CA VAL A 54 25.59 -15.35 12.99
C VAL A 54 26.70 -15.81 13.94
N LEU A 55 27.90 -16.11 13.42
CA LEU A 55 29.06 -16.46 14.23
C LEU A 55 29.48 -15.33 15.17
N LEU A 56 29.48 -14.08 14.71
CA LEU A 56 29.79 -12.91 15.55
C LEU A 56 28.78 -12.73 16.69
N VAL A 57 27.48 -12.91 16.42
CA VAL A 57 26.42 -12.86 17.45
C VAL A 57 26.58 -14.01 18.45
N PHE A 58 26.96 -15.20 17.99
CA PHE A 58 27.21 -16.34 18.86
C PHE A 58 28.43 -16.12 19.76
N LEU A 59 29.53 -15.61 19.19
CA LEU A 59 30.74 -15.28 19.93
C LEU A 59 30.53 -14.15 20.94
N SER A 60 29.74 -13.13 20.59
CA SER A 60 29.45 -12.02 21.51
C SER A 60 28.62 -12.49 22.71
N ARG A 61 27.66 -13.39 22.50
CA ARG A 61 26.89 -14.01 23.60
C ARG A 61 27.76 -14.87 24.52
N ASN A 62 28.63 -15.71 23.95
CA ASN A 62 29.52 -16.55 24.75
C ASN A 62 30.53 -15.72 25.55
N ALA A 63 30.96 -14.57 25.03
CA ALA A 63 31.84 -13.66 25.75
C ALA A 63 31.16 -13.02 26.98
N GLN A 64 29.84 -12.81 26.95
CA GLN A 64 29.11 -12.25 28.08
C GLN A 64 28.93 -13.24 29.24
N HIS A 65 28.77 -14.53 28.96
CA HIS A 65 28.62 -15.54 30.00
C HIS A 65 29.90 -15.79 30.83
N GLY A 66 31.08 -15.48 30.28
CA GLY A 66 32.35 -15.72 30.99
C GLY A 66 32.76 -14.67 32.02
N VAL A 67 32.02 -13.55 32.15
CA VAL A 67 32.40 -12.43 33.04
C VAL A 67 31.69 -12.49 34.40
N ASP A 68 30.56 -13.20 34.48
CA ASP A 68 29.76 -13.25 35.72
C ASP A 68 30.15 -14.38 36.69
N GLU A 69 30.95 -15.38 36.27
CA GLU A 69 31.37 -16.49 37.14
C GLU A 69 32.48 -16.12 38.16
N ASP A 70 33.26 -15.06 37.93
CA ASP A 70 34.35 -14.67 38.83
C ASP A 70 33.93 -13.68 39.95
N LEU A 71 32.67 -13.20 39.96
CA LEU A 71 32.14 -12.32 41.01
C LEU A 71 31.16 -13.01 41.99
N ALA A 72 30.85 -14.29 41.78
CA ALA A 72 29.88 -15.04 42.58
C ALA A 72 30.50 -15.86 43.74
N LEU A 73 31.66 -15.45 44.26
CA LEU A 73 32.30 -16.04 45.44
C LEU A 73 32.12 -15.18 46.72
N ASP A 74 31.03 -14.44 46.89
CA ASP A 74 30.65 -13.92 48.21
C ASP A 74 29.17 -13.53 48.38
N SER A 75 28.23 -14.46 48.12
CA SER A 75 26.91 -14.39 48.76
C SER A 75 26.15 -15.70 48.61
N ARG A 76 26.24 -16.53 49.66
CA ARG A 76 25.14 -17.41 50.02
C ARG A 76 23.99 -16.52 50.48
N ASP A 77 22.96 -16.41 49.66
CA ASP A 77 21.60 -16.76 50.06
C ASP A 77 20.60 -16.51 48.92
N VAL A 78 19.53 -17.31 48.97
CA VAL A 78 18.24 -17.16 48.28
C VAL A 78 18.06 -17.91 46.96
N ALA A 79 17.45 -19.08 47.14
CA ALA A 79 16.80 -19.91 46.15
C ALA A 79 15.62 -19.21 45.46
N LEU A 80 15.86 -18.56 44.32
CA LEU A 80 14.84 -18.13 43.35
C LEU A 80 15.53 -17.99 41.97
N ASN A 81 15.97 -19.07 41.33
CA ASN A 81 16.52 -18.95 39.97
C ASN A 81 16.43 -20.22 39.12
N SER A 82 15.20 -20.69 38.88
CA SER A 82 14.95 -21.79 37.92
C SER A 82 13.94 -21.42 36.82
N GLN A 83 13.59 -20.14 36.67
CA GLN A 83 12.66 -19.67 35.62
C GLN A 83 13.36 -18.86 34.51
N ASP A 84 14.54 -18.28 34.77
CA ASP A 84 15.22 -17.43 33.78
C ASP A 84 16.00 -18.23 32.71
N GLU A 85 16.49 -19.43 33.02
CA GLU A 85 17.13 -20.30 32.01
C GLU A 85 16.15 -20.83 30.96
N GLN A 86 14.87 -21.00 31.31
CA GLN A 86 13.85 -21.49 30.39
C GLN A 86 13.45 -20.41 29.35
N LEU A 87 13.49 -19.13 29.73
CA LEU A 87 13.13 -18.02 28.83
C LEU A 87 14.20 -17.72 27.78
N ALA A 88 15.48 -17.93 28.10
CA ALA A 88 16.59 -17.72 27.17
C ALA A 88 16.68 -18.80 26.06
N SER A 89 16.27 -20.03 26.39
CA SER A 89 16.21 -21.15 25.44
C SER A 89 15.09 -20.99 24.40
N ASP A 90 13.93 -20.43 24.79
CA ASP A 90 12.81 -20.24 23.86
C ASP A 90 13.04 -19.07 22.88
N ALA A 91 13.81 -18.05 23.29
CA ALA A 91 14.15 -16.92 22.42
C ALA A 91 15.13 -17.30 21.29
N THR A 92 16.03 -18.25 21.55
CA THR A 92 16.99 -18.74 20.54
C THR A 92 16.33 -19.62 19.48
N ASP A 93 15.38 -20.47 19.89
CA ASP A 93 14.63 -21.34 18.98
C ASP A 93 13.69 -20.53 18.05
N CYS A 94 13.20 -19.38 18.53
CA CYS A 94 12.39 -18.46 17.72
C CYS A 94 13.22 -17.75 16.64
N VAL A 95 14.43 -17.30 16.95
CA VAL A 95 15.31 -16.61 15.98
C VAL A 95 15.75 -17.57 14.87
N ILE A 96 16.10 -18.82 15.20
CA ILE A 96 16.50 -19.82 14.20
C ILE A 96 15.33 -20.17 13.26
N ARG A 97 14.10 -20.34 13.79
CA ARG A 97 12.91 -20.64 12.97
C ARG A 97 12.46 -19.45 12.11
N CYS A 98 12.57 -18.22 12.61
CA CYS A 98 12.32 -17.02 11.81
C CYS A 98 13.35 -16.88 10.68
N PHE A 99 14.64 -17.12 10.97
CA PHE A 99 15.70 -16.99 9.97
C PHE A 99 15.58 -18.05 8.87
N GLN A 100 15.23 -19.30 9.22
CA GLN A 100 14.97 -20.36 8.22
C GLN A 100 13.77 -20.06 7.32
N ARG A 101 12.72 -19.40 7.82
CA ARG A 101 11.55 -19.05 6.99
C ARG A 101 11.81 -17.86 6.05
N VAL A 102 12.53 -16.84 6.52
CA VAL A 102 12.83 -15.65 5.70
C VAL A 102 13.84 -15.96 4.59
N SER A 103 14.88 -16.74 4.89
CA SER A 103 15.91 -17.09 3.91
C SER A 103 15.40 -18.05 2.82
N PHE A 104 14.58 -19.04 3.16
CA PHE A 104 13.93 -19.89 2.14
C PHE A 104 12.91 -19.11 1.30
N GLY A 105 12.14 -18.20 1.90
CA GLY A 105 11.17 -17.37 1.18
C GLY A 105 11.84 -16.45 0.16
N ALA A 106 12.89 -15.73 0.56
CA ALA A 106 13.61 -14.82 -0.32
C ALA A 106 14.28 -15.55 -1.49
N VAL A 107 14.89 -16.72 -1.23
CA VAL A 107 15.51 -17.54 -2.29
C VAL A 107 14.45 -18.09 -3.25
N LEU A 108 13.29 -18.55 -2.75
CA LEU A 108 12.20 -19.04 -3.59
C LEU A 108 11.59 -17.92 -4.45
N ILE A 109 11.45 -16.72 -3.90
CA ILE A 109 10.96 -15.54 -4.65
C ILE A 109 11.94 -15.16 -5.76
N ILE A 110 13.24 -15.11 -5.47
CA ILE A 110 14.26 -14.81 -6.49
C ILE A 110 14.27 -15.87 -7.59
N ILE A 111 14.20 -17.16 -7.24
CA ILE A 111 14.11 -18.26 -8.23
C ILE A 111 12.83 -18.11 -9.07
N THR A 112 11.69 -17.80 -8.44
CA THR A 112 10.40 -17.65 -9.14
C THR A 112 10.42 -16.46 -10.09
N LEU A 113 10.99 -15.32 -9.68
CA LEU A 113 11.14 -14.13 -10.52
C LEU A 113 12.09 -14.37 -11.70
N LEU A 114 13.16 -15.14 -11.50
CA LEU A 114 14.07 -15.54 -12.58
C LEU A 114 13.40 -16.48 -13.58
N LEU A 115 12.56 -17.42 -13.11
CA LEU A 115 11.81 -18.33 -13.98
C LEU A 115 10.72 -17.59 -14.78
N MET A 116 9.97 -16.67 -14.14
CA MET A 116 8.94 -15.84 -14.80
C MET A 116 9.54 -14.96 -15.90
N ARG A 117 10.72 -14.38 -15.67
CA ARG A 117 11.40 -13.53 -16.65
C ARG A 117 11.89 -14.33 -17.87
N SER A 118 12.28 -15.59 -17.67
CA SER A 118 12.68 -16.49 -18.76
C SER A 118 11.48 -16.89 -19.66
N THR A 119 10.30 -17.14 -19.06
CA THR A 119 9.07 -17.46 -19.82
C THR A 119 8.48 -16.25 -20.55
N SER A 120 8.68 -15.02 -20.04
CA SER A 120 8.15 -13.81 -20.68
C SER A 120 8.88 -13.47 -21.99
N GLN A 121 10.15 -13.88 -22.14
CA GLN A 121 10.92 -13.64 -23.38
C GLN A 121 10.50 -14.58 -24.52
N THR A 122 9.83 -15.69 -24.24
CA THR A 122 9.39 -16.65 -25.26
C THR A 122 8.01 -16.35 -25.84
N LEU A 123 7.25 -15.43 -25.25
CA LEU A 123 5.87 -15.08 -25.69
C LEU A 123 5.78 -13.80 -26.52
N GLN A 124 6.88 -13.07 -26.72
CA GLN A 124 6.89 -11.77 -27.42
C GLN A 124 7.30 -11.84 -28.91
N GLU A 125 7.15 -13.02 -29.54
CA GLU A 125 7.23 -13.16 -31.01
C GLU A 125 5.94 -13.78 -31.56
N ARG A 126 4.85 -13.00 -31.55
CA ARG A 126 3.69 -13.25 -32.43
C ARG A 126 3.48 -12.02 -33.30
N PRO A 127 3.63 -12.11 -34.63
CA PRO A 127 3.38 -10.96 -35.49
C PRO A 127 1.89 -10.63 -35.51
N GLU A 128 1.55 -9.41 -35.09
CA GLU A 128 0.19 -8.87 -35.20
C GLU A 128 -0.23 -8.77 -36.67
N GLN A 129 -1.36 -9.40 -36.98
CA GLN A 129 -2.03 -9.28 -38.27
C GLN A 129 -3.03 -8.12 -38.20
N GLU A 130 -2.74 -7.08 -38.99
CA GLU A 130 -3.53 -5.88 -39.25
C GLU A 130 -5.00 -6.21 -39.61
N LYS A 131 -5.96 -5.74 -38.81
CA LYS A 131 -7.37 -5.64 -39.20
C LYS A 131 -7.82 -4.19 -39.14
N ARG A 132 -7.81 -3.55 -40.31
CA ARG A 132 -8.61 -2.34 -40.58
C ARG A 132 -10.08 -2.70 -40.49
N PHE A 133 -10.79 -2.02 -39.60
CA PHE A 133 -12.25 -1.95 -39.65
C PHE A 133 -12.64 -0.47 -39.73
N VAL A 134 -13.15 -0.08 -40.89
CA VAL A 134 -13.74 1.23 -41.15
C VAL A 134 -15.20 1.16 -40.73
N MET A 135 -15.65 2.07 -39.87
CA MET A 135 -17.08 2.32 -39.64
C MET A 135 -17.42 3.77 -39.96
N PRO A 136 -18.62 4.02 -40.52
CA PRO A 136 -19.00 5.34 -40.99
C PRO A 136 -19.67 6.18 -39.90
N GLU A 137 -19.45 7.48 -40.06
CA GLU A 137 -19.91 8.61 -39.28
C GLU A 137 -21.41 8.90 -39.51
N PRO A 138 -22.21 9.18 -38.46
CA PRO A 138 -23.50 9.81 -38.62
C PRO A 138 -23.47 11.27 -38.17
N LEU A 139 -23.76 12.15 -39.13
CA LEU A 139 -24.11 13.56 -38.95
C LEU A 139 -25.38 13.70 -38.11
N ILE A 140 -25.29 14.40 -36.98
CA ILE A 140 -26.45 14.98 -36.28
C ILE A 140 -26.11 16.43 -35.96
N GLU A 141 -26.67 17.35 -36.74
CA GLU A 141 -26.74 18.78 -36.44
C GLU A 141 -27.73 19.04 -35.31
N ARG A 142 -27.35 19.87 -34.33
CA ARG A 142 -28.25 20.71 -33.51
C ARG A 142 -27.45 21.81 -32.78
N PRO A 143 -28.11 22.90 -32.32
CA PRO A 143 -27.68 24.26 -32.62
C PRO A 143 -26.92 24.95 -31.48
N GLN A 144 -26.20 25.99 -31.90
CA GLN A 144 -25.44 26.95 -31.09
C GLN A 144 -26.25 27.52 -29.92
N SER A 145 -25.64 27.49 -28.74
CA SER A 145 -25.98 28.34 -27.59
C SER A 145 -24.67 28.97 -27.13
N ASP A 146 -24.53 30.26 -27.39
CA ASP A 146 -23.42 31.10 -26.96
C ASP A 146 -23.39 31.29 -25.43
N HIS A 147 -22.20 31.67 -24.95
CA HIS A 147 -21.81 32.07 -23.59
C HIS A 147 -21.39 30.96 -22.60
N HIS A 148 -20.07 30.72 -22.49
CA HIS A 148 -19.34 31.08 -21.26
C HIS A 148 -17.82 31.05 -21.43
N ASP A 149 -17.17 31.81 -20.56
CA ASP A 149 -15.83 32.37 -20.69
C ASP A 149 -14.68 31.35 -20.54
N GLN A 150 -13.64 31.61 -21.33
CA GLN A 150 -12.32 30.98 -21.27
C GLN A 150 -11.62 31.31 -19.95
N LEU A 151 -11.24 30.26 -19.22
CA LEU A 151 -10.04 30.26 -18.38
C LEU A 151 -9.22 29.03 -18.72
N GLU A 152 -8.36 29.18 -19.74
CA GLU A 152 -7.23 28.29 -19.99
C GLU A 152 -6.16 28.58 -18.92
N GLY A 153 -5.98 27.63 -18.01
CA GLY A 153 -4.88 27.61 -17.04
C GLY A 153 -4.10 26.31 -17.21
N HIS A 154 -2.97 26.41 -17.89
CA HIS A 154 -2.03 25.33 -18.22
C HIS A 154 -1.60 24.49 -17.01
N GLY A 155 -1.66 23.17 -17.17
CA GLY A 155 -1.10 22.19 -16.26
C GLY A 155 0.41 22.09 -16.36
N ILE A 156 1.09 22.13 -15.20
CA ILE A 156 2.41 21.55 -14.91
C ILE A 156 2.47 21.30 -13.40
N ILE A 157 1.87 20.23 -12.87
CA ILE A 157 2.23 19.68 -11.55
C ILE A 157 1.90 18.17 -11.56
N ASP A 158 2.76 17.33 -12.12
CA ASP A 158 2.56 15.86 -12.02
C ASP A 158 3.85 15.01 -12.07
N GLN A 159 5.05 15.59 -11.81
CA GLN A 159 6.30 14.80 -11.92
C GLN A 159 7.28 14.87 -10.76
N GLU A 160 6.95 15.55 -9.65
CA GLU A 160 7.90 15.69 -8.52
C GLU A 160 7.53 14.88 -7.26
N PHE A 161 6.44 14.11 -7.28
CA PHE A 161 5.91 13.47 -6.07
C PHE A 161 6.50 12.08 -5.73
N GLU A 162 7.30 11.46 -6.60
CA GLU A 162 7.80 10.09 -6.36
C GLU A 162 9.18 10.00 -5.66
N ARG A 163 9.90 11.10 -5.41
CA ARG A 163 11.32 10.99 -5.01
C ARG A 163 11.60 11.01 -3.50
N HIS A 164 10.62 11.22 -2.62
CA HIS A 164 10.88 11.47 -1.18
C HIS A 164 10.12 10.57 -0.18
N GLY A 165 9.81 9.34 -0.57
CA GLY A 165 9.41 8.28 0.38
C GLY A 165 10.60 7.80 1.22
N ARG A 166 11.11 8.63 2.14
CA ARG A 166 12.04 8.19 3.18
C ARG A 166 11.22 7.50 4.27
N ALA A 167 11.51 6.22 4.51
CA ALA A 167 10.96 5.47 5.62
C ALA A 167 11.15 6.27 6.92
N ILE A 168 10.04 6.65 7.56
CA ILE A 168 10.07 7.23 8.90
C ILE A 168 10.36 6.07 9.84
N ASP A 169 11.44 6.24 10.62
CA ASP A 169 11.95 5.28 11.58
C ASP A 169 10.87 4.93 12.62
N GLN A 170 10.69 3.63 12.88
CA GLN A 170 9.66 3.11 13.78
C GLN A 170 10.00 3.39 15.25
N ASP A 171 11.26 3.75 15.53
CA ASP A 171 11.82 3.91 16.88
C ASP A 171 11.45 5.22 17.61
N ASP A 172 10.98 6.26 16.91
CA ASP A 172 10.51 7.50 17.57
C ASP A 172 9.10 7.33 18.21
N PHE A 173 8.40 6.22 17.90
CA PHE A 173 7.03 5.98 18.33
C PHE A 173 6.92 5.41 19.75
N GLU A 174 7.93 4.67 20.23
CA GLU A 174 7.92 4.10 21.59
C GLU A 174 8.19 5.15 22.68
N ARG A 175 8.81 6.29 22.33
CA ARG A 175 9.32 7.25 23.32
C ARG A 175 8.26 8.16 23.95
N HIS A 176 7.00 8.12 23.49
CA HIS A 176 5.90 8.93 24.01
C HIS A 176 4.70 8.14 24.57
N GLY A 177 4.84 6.83 24.81
CA GLY A 177 3.81 5.98 25.39
C GLY A 177 3.64 6.14 26.91
N LEU A 178 2.82 7.10 27.35
CA LEU A 178 2.16 7.04 28.67
C LEU A 178 1.07 5.95 28.61
N ILE A 179 1.46 4.70 28.85
CA ILE A 179 0.54 3.57 28.99
C ILE A 179 0.08 3.50 30.45
N ASP A 180 -1.08 4.08 30.75
CA ASP A 180 -1.81 3.76 31.98
C ASP A 180 -2.39 2.34 31.85
N GLN A 181 -1.87 1.41 32.64
CA GLN A 181 -2.39 0.05 32.78
C GLN A 181 -3.81 0.10 33.36
N ALA A 182 -4.83 -0.13 32.53
CA ALA A 182 -6.20 -0.30 32.99
C ALA A 182 -6.45 -1.77 33.45
N PRO A 183 -7.13 -1.99 34.58
CA PRO A 183 -7.25 -3.32 35.18
C PRO A 183 -8.18 -4.23 34.37
N ALA A 184 -7.73 -5.47 34.21
CA ALA A 184 -8.44 -6.56 33.57
C ALA A 184 -9.50 -7.16 34.50
N ASP A 185 -10.67 -6.53 34.60
CA ASP A 185 -11.87 -7.27 35.03
C ASP A 185 -13.19 -6.61 34.61
N ARG A 186 -13.72 -7.02 33.46
CA ARG A 186 -15.17 -6.96 33.19
C ARG A 186 -15.58 -7.77 31.95
N ARG A 187 -15.63 -9.09 32.08
CA ARG A 187 -16.55 -9.91 31.27
C ARG A 187 -17.94 -9.79 31.87
N LYS A 188 -18.80 -8.92 31.32
CA LYS A 188 -20.27 -9.10 31.32
C LYS A 188 -20.95 -8.02 30.46
N GLN A 189 -21.69 -8.52 29.46
CA GLN A 189 -22.76 -7.89 28.71
C GLN A 189 -22.36 -6.77 27.73
N GLY A 190 -22.25 -7.16 26.46
CA GLY A 190 -22.16 -6.25 25.32
C GLY A 190 -23.46 -5.49 25.14
N SER A 191 -23.52 -4.28 25.69
CA SER A 191 -24.38 -3.24 25.16
C SER A 191 -23.79 -2.84 23.81
N PHE A 192 -24.46 -3.22 22.72
CA PHE A 192 -24.20 -2.68 21.39
C PHE A 192 -24.37 -1.16 21.50
N LEU A 193 -23.27 -0.41 21.51
CA LEU A 193 -23.35 1.04 21.42
C LEU A 193 -24.11 1.36 20.12
N PRO A 194 -25.00 2.37 20.12
CA PRO A 194 -25.62 2.79 18.88
C PRO A 194 -24.52 3.05 17.84
N PRO A 195 -24.70 2.62 16.59
CA PRO A 195 -23.71 2.80 15.55
C PRO A 195 -23.30 4.28 15.48
N GLY A 196 -22.00 4.55 15.49
CA GLY A 196 -21.45 5.89 15.26
C GLY A 196 -21.06 6.71 16.49
N ARG A 197 -20.85 6.09 17.66
CA ARG A 197 -19.98 6.70 18.69
C ARG A 197 -18.83 5.80 19.09
N LEU A 198 -17.63 6.17 18.69
CA LEU A 198 -16.37 5.70 19.22
C LEU A 198 -16.37 5.90 20.74
N PRO A 199 -15.84 4.93 21.49
CA PRO A 199 -15.47 5.18 22.88
C PRO A 199 -14.60 6.45 22.95
N ARG A 200 -14.80 7.33 23.92
CA ARG A 200 -13.95 8.53 24.10
C ARG A 200 -12.45 8.23 24.08
N LYS A 201 -12.07 7.00 24.47
CA LYS A 201 -10.68 6.50 24.46
C LYS A 201 -10.09 6.31 23.06
N CYS A 202 -10.92 6.28 22.02
CA CYS A 202 -10.53 6.11 20.63
C CYS A 202 -10.50 7.41 19.83
N TYR A 203 -10.65 8.56 20.51
CA TYR A 203 -10.51 9.85 19.86
C TYR A 203 -9.09 10.39 20.02
N TYR A 204 -8.48 10.82 18.92
CA TYR A 204 -7.14 11.39 18.87
C TYR A 204 -7.17 12.75 18.16
N SER A 205 -6.73 13.79 18.88
CA SER A 205 -6.62 15.14 18.36
C SER A 205 -5.34 15.30 17.56
N TYR A 206 -5.43 15.88 16.37
CA TYR A 206 -4.28 16.11 15.50
C TYR A 206 -3.38 17.23 16.07
N THR A 207 -2.12 16.93 16.35
CA THR A 207 -1.19 17.89 16.98
C THR A 207 -0.37 18.72 15.98
N GLY A 208 -0.50 18.46 14.68
CA GLY A 208 0.22 19.20 13.64
C GLY A 208 1.72 18.86 13.50
N GLN A 209 2.25 17.91 14.28
CA GLN A 209 3.67 17.57 14.21
C GLN A 209 4.00 16.64 13.03
N GLY A 210 5.02 17.01 12.24
CA GLY A 210 5.77 16.11 11.37
C GLY A 210 5.10 15.66 10.07
N LEU A 211 4.03 16.32 9.62
CA LEU A 211 3.21 15.78 8.52
C LEU A 211 2.91 16.81 7.41
N MET A 212 2.71 16.28 6.20
CA MET A 212 2.57 17.03 4.95
C MET A 212 1.41 18.05 5.00
N PRO A 213 1.44 19.15 4.21
CA PRO A 213 0.35 20.12 4.12
C PRO A 213 -1.04 19.50 3.88
N ALA A 214 -1.09 18.37 3.15
CA ALA A 214 -2.31 17.61 2.91
C ALA A 214 -3.01 17.14 4.21
N ASN A 215 -2.24 16.77 5.24
CA ASN A 215 -2.81 16.34 6.52
C ASN A 215 -3.53 17.47 7.25
N SER A 216 -3.03 18.71 7.13
CA SER A 216 -3.71 19.89 7.68
C SER A 216 -5.06 20.12 7.01
N CYS A 217 -5.14 19.92 5.69
CA CYS A 217 -6.41 19.98 4.99
C CYS A 217 -7.38 18.88 5.45
N PHE A 218 -6.93 17.62 5.49
CA PHE A 218 -7.77 16.50 5.95
C PHE A 218 -8.27 16.71 7.38
N CYS A 219 -7.42 17.25 8.25
CA CYS A 219 -7.80 17.64 9.60
C CYS A 219 -9.00 18.61 9.61
N GLN A 220 -8.96 19.64 8.77
CA GLN A 220 -10.02 20.65 8.68
C GLN A 220 -11.32 20.07 8.11
N LEU A 221 -11.23 19.24 7.07
CA LEU A 221 -12.38 18.54 6.49
C LEU A 221 -13.00 17.57 7.50
N ALA A 222 -12.17 16.86 8.26
CA ALA A 222 -12.58 15.97 9.33
C ALA A 222 -13.23 16.69 10.52
N ASN A 223 -13.09 18.02 10.62
CA ASN A 223 -13.50 18.82 11.79
C ASN A 223 -12.80 18.40 13.10
N ASN A 224 -11.56 17.90 12.99
CA ASN A 224 -10.79 17.47 14.15
C ASN A 224 -10.47 18.67 15.07
N GLU A 225 -10.53 18.45 16.38
CA GLU A 225 -10.34 19.51 17.39
C GLU A 225 -9.00 20.24 17.28
N GLY A 226 -7.95 19.56 16.82
CA GLY A 226 -6.62 20.14 16.68
C GLY A 226 -6.49 21.24 15.62
N CYS A 227 -7.47 21.36 14.71
CA CYS A 227 -7.40 22.30 13.60
C CYS A 227 -8.75 22.94 13.21
N ARG A 228 -9.88 22.56 13.83
CA ARG A 228 -11.21 23.10 13.47
C ARG A 228 -11.31 24.63 13.59
N SER A 229 -10.49 25.25 14.44
CA SER A 229 -10.43 26.70 14.61
C SER A 229 -9.50 27.39 13.60
N ASN A 230 -8.72 26.64 12.84
CA ASN A 230 -7.76 27.19 11.90
C ASN A 230 -8.49 27.62 10.61
N PRO A 231 -8.03 28.69 9.94
CA PRO A 231 -8.56 29.08 8.63
C PRO A 231 -8.45 27.92 7.62
N CYS A 232 -9.47 27.75 6.79
CA CYS A 232 -9.49 26.68 5.79
C CYS A 232 -8.36 26.86 4.76
N ASN A 233 -7.52 25.84 4.60
CA ASN A 233 -6.41 25.80 3.65
C ASN A 233 -6.59 24.74 2.55
N CYS A 234 -7.75 24.09 2.50
CA CYS A 234 -8.06 23.10 1.49
C CYS A 234 -8.37 23.75 0.13
N PRO A 235 -7.78 23.28 -0.99
CA PRO A 235 -8.11 23.76 -2.33
C PRO A 235 -9.60 23.65 -2.68
N GLN A 236 -10.28 22.59 -2.22
CA GLN A 236 -11.71 22.38 -2.41
C GLN A 236 -12.61 23.17 -1.43
N GLY A 237 -12.02 23.84 -0.44
CA GLY A 237 -12.75 24.49 0.66
C GLY A 237 -13.14 23.54 1.81
N CYS A 238 -13.67 24.09 2.90
CA CYS A 238 -14.02 23.34 4.13
C CYS A 238 -15.49 23.54 4.56
N GLY A 239 -16.30 24.17 3.71
CA GLY A 239 -17.69 24.51 4.01
C GLY A 239 -18.63 23.32 3.98
N SER A 240 -19.86 23.52 4.47
CA SER A 240 -20.93 22.50 4.48
C SER A 240 -21.39 22.05 3.09
N HIS A 241 -21.07 22.81 2.04
CA HIS A 241 -21.32 22.42 0.65
C HIS A 241 -20.24 21.48 0.10
N VAL A 242 -19.06 21.46 0.71
CA VAL A 242 -17.90 20.64 0.33
C VAL A 242 -17.87 19.34 1.12
N VAL A 243 -18.20 19.42 2.41
CA VAL A 243 -18.08 18.32 3.36
C VAL A 243 -19.45 17.90 3.88
N TRP A 244 -19.76 16.62 3.74
CA TRP A 244 -20.97 15.98 4.25
C TRP A 244 -20.62 15.14 5.49
N ARG A 245 -21.06 15.60 6.66
CA ARG A 245 -20.75 14.96 7.95
C ARG A 245 -21.81 13.95 8.33
N GLN A 246 -21.37 12.75 8.71
CA GLN A 246 -22.25 11.66 9.17
C GLN A 246 -21.58 10.96 10.36
N GLY A 247 -22.16 11.12 11.55
CA GLY A 247 -21.59 10.60 12.79
C GLY A 247 -20.19 11.18 13.02
N GLU A 248 -19.21 10.30 13.19
CA GLU A 248 -17.80 10.62 13.46
C GLU A 248 -16.93 10.59 12.19
N SER A 249 -17.55 10.83 11.04
CA SER A 249 -16.87 10.83 9.75
C SER A 249 -17.33 11.99 8.86
N SER A 250 -16.42 12.43 8.00
CA SER A 250 -16.64 13.45 6.98
C SER A 250 -16.41 12.84 5.61
N THR A 251 -17.38 12.97 4.72
CA THR A 251 -17.23 12.63 3.30
C THR A 251 -17.13 13.89 2.46
N PHE A 252 -16.25 13.89 1.47
CA PHE A 252 -16.07 15.00 0.53
C PHE A 252 -15.62 14.48 -0.83
N ARG A 253 -15.75 15.31 -1.88
CA ARG A 253 -15.30 14.95 -3.22
C ARG A 253 -13.77 14.90 -3.28
N ASN A 254 -13.21 13.83 -3.85
CA ASN A 254 -11.80 13.75 -4.15
C ASN A 254 -11.43 14.76 -5.25
N MET A 255 -10.22 15.32 -5.20
CA MET A 255 -9.74 16.23 -6.25
C MET A 255 -9.54 15.50 -7.58
N LYS A 256 -9.17 14.22 -7.53
CA LYS A 256 -9.09 13.33 -8.68
C LYS A 256 -10.43 12.61 -8.86
N GLY A 257 -10.87 12.43 -10.11
CA GLY A 257 -12.02 11.60 -10.47
C GLY A 257 -11.62 10.13 -10.67
N ALA A 258 -12.58 9.23 -10.56
CA ALA A 258 -12.40 7.83 -10.93
C ALA A 258 -12.49 7.67 -12.46
N THR A 259 -11.61 6.86 -13.00
CA THR A 259 -11.61 6.44 -14.42
C THR A 259 -12.38 5.14 -14.58
N GLY A 260 -12.92 4.86 -15.77
CA GLY A 260 -13.76 3.67 -16.02
C GLY A 260 -15.22 3.80 -15.64
N CYS A 261 -15.59 4.89 -14.96
CA CYS A 261 -16.99 5.22 -14.69
C CYS A 261 -17.67 5.85 -15.91
N THR A 262 -18.99 5.73 -15.99
CA THR A 262 -19.78 6.62 -16.86
C THR A 262 -19.54 8.07 -16.47
N SER A 263 -19.62 9.02 -17.42
CA SER A 263 -19.28 10.43 -17.17
C SER A 263 -20.04 11.07 -15.99
N GLN A 264 -21.28 10.63 -15.72
CA GLN A 264 -22.08 11.09 -14.59
C GLN A 264 -21.62 10.55 -13.22
N ALA A 265 -20.86 9.45 -13.22
CA ALA A 265 -20.41 8.72 -12.03
C ALA A 265 -18.88 8.79 -11.82
N ALA A 266 -18.19 9.64 -12.59
CA ALA A 266 -16.73 9.76 -12.56
C ALA A 266 -16.19 10.44 -11.30
N ASP A 267 -17.05 11.01 -10.46
CA ASP A 267 -16.60 11.57 -9.20
C ASP A 267 -16.24 10.44 -8.23
N ALA A 268 -15.10 10.59 -7.56
CA ALA A 268 -14.79 9.78 -6.39
C ALA A 268 -14.97 10.61 -5.14
N LEU A 269 -15.32 9.94 -4.05
CA LEU A 269 -15.41 10.54 -2.73
C LEU A 269 -14.32 9.96 -1.82
N LEU A 270 -13.90 10.77 -0.86
CA LEU A 270 -13.09 10.34 0.27
C LEU A 270 -13.90 10.48 1.55
N THR A 271 -13.88 9.46 2.39
CA THR A 271 -14.46 9.51 3.72
C THR A 271 -13.37 9.34 4.76
N VAL A 272 -13.26 10.31 5.68
CA VAL A 272 -12.26 10.37 6.75
C VAL A 272 -12.93 10.35 8.12
N PRO A 273 -12.29 9.77 9.16
CA PRO A 273 -12.78 9.90 10.52
C PRO A 273 -12.49 11.30 11.08
N GLU A 274 -13.31 11.77 12.02
CA GLU A 274 -13.07 12.99 12.79
C GLU A 274 -11.79 12.87 13.64
N SER A 275 -11.58 11.69 14.24
CA SER A 275 -10.36 11.34 14.97
C SER A 275 -9.19 11.14 14.01
N PHE A 276 -7.98 11.58 14.39
CA PHE A 276 -6.79 11.35 13.59
C PHE A 276 -6.26 9.93 13.76
N PHE A 277 -6.31 9.16 12.68
CA PHE A 277 -5.55 7.92 12.50
C PHE A 277 -4.77 8.06 11.21
N ARG A 278 -3.47 7.82 11.22
CA ARG A 278 -2.61 7.95 10.03
C ARG A 278 -2.98 6.97 8.93
N ASP A 279 -3.23 5.72 9.32
CA ASP A 279 -3.46 4.58 8.45
C ASP A 279 -4.26 3.50 9.20
N ILE A 280 -4.55 2.39 8.51
CA ILE A 280 -5.34 1.29 9.07
C ILE A 280 -4.63 0.56 10.22
N ARG A 281 -3.30 0.36 10.12
CA ARG A 281 -2.50 -0.28 11.18
C ARG A 281 -2.53 0.56 12.46
N TYR A 282 -2.45 1.88 12.33
CA TYR A 282 -2.51 2.78 13.48
C TYR A 282 -3.90 2.72 14.15
N LEU A 283 -4.99 2.69 13.39
CA LEU A 283 -6.34 2.50 13.93
C LEU A 283 -6.45 1.19 14.72
N SER A 284 -6.03 0.07 14.14
CA SER A 284 -6.07 -1.25 14.79
C SER A 284 -5.24 -1.31 16.07
N THR A 285 -4.07 -0.69 16.06
CA THR A 285 -3.17 -0.65 17.23
C THR A 285 -3.76 0.19 18.36
N TRP A 286 -4.32 1.36 18.04
CA TRP A 286 -4.72 2.34 19.05
C TRP A 286 -6.18 2.18 19.52
N CYS A 287 -7.05 1.66 18.65
CA CYS A 287 -8.46 1.44 18.96
C CYS A 287 -8.92 0.04 18.50
N PRO A 288 -8.32 -1.06 18.98
CA PRO A 288 -8.63 -2.40 18.50
C PRO A 288 -10.12 -2.76 18.63
N THR A 289 -10.75 -2.39 19.75
CA THR A 289 -12.19 -2.63 19.98
C THR A 289 -13.14 -1.76 19.15
N GLY A 290 -12.68 -0.62 18.64
CA GLY A 290 -13.51 0.31 17.87
C GLY A 290 -13.18 0.38 16.38
N ALA A 291 -12.06 -0.21 15.95
CA ALA A 291 -11.55 -0.14 14.59
C ALA A 291 -12.59 -0.59 13.55
N ARG A 292 -13.18 -1.77 13.74
CA ARG A 292 -14.25 -2.30 12.88
C ARG A 292 -15.46 -1.37 12.83
N ASN A 293 -15.94 -0.91 13.99
CA ASN A 293 -17.14 -0.06 14.07
C ASN A 293 -16.93 1.28 13.37
N LEU A 294 -15.74 1.88 13.53
CA LEU A 294 -15.39 3.11 12.85
C LEU A 294 -15.32 2.91 11.34
N LEU A 295 -14.62 1.88 10.88
CA LEU A 295 -14.53 1.57 9.44
C LEU A 295 -15.91 1.30 8.83
N ALA A 296 -16.76 0.53 9.51
CA ALA A 296 -18.12 0.27 9.05
C ALA A 296 -18.92 1.58 8.94
N SER A 297 -18.81 2.45 9.94
CA SER A 297 -19.44 3.78 9.91
C SER A 297 -18.93 4.64 8.75
N MET A 298 -17.62 4.62 8.47
CA MET A 298 -17.02 5.37 7.37
C MET A 298 -17.47 4.82 6.01
N MET A 299 -17.47 3.50 5.81
CA MET A 299 -17.96 2.88 4.57
C MET A 299 -19.44 3.20 4.32
N LEU A 300 -20.25 3.11 5.37
CA LEU A 300 -21.67 3.48 5.31
C LEU A 300 -21.86 4.96 4.96
N ALA A 301 -21.08 5.86 5.58
CA ALA A 301 -21.13 7.28 5.29
C ALA A 301 -20.71 7.62 3.85
N GLY A 302 -19.65 6.98 3.35
CA GLY A 302 -19.21 7.08 1.96
C GLY A 302 -20.26 6.58 0.98
N PHE A 303 -20.83 5.39 1.23
CA PHE A 303 -21.91 4.81 0.42
C PHE A 303 -23.13 5.73 0.33
N ASN A 304 -23.63 6.19 1.48
CA ASN A 304 -24.80 7.07 1.54
C ASN A 304 -24.53 8.42 0.85
N SER A 305 -23.34 8.98 1.03
CA SER A 305 -22.95 10.24 0.38
C SER A 305 -22.83 10.08 -1.12
N TYR A 306 -22.23 8.99 -1.60
CA TYR A 306 -22.10 8.71 -3.03
C TYR A 306 -23.47 8.60 -3.68
N ARG A 307 -24.39 7.83 -3.09
CA ARG A 307 -25.76 7.68 -3.60
C ARG A 307 -26.57 8.96 -3.60
N ALA A 308 -26.32 9.84 -2.64
CA ALA A 308 -27.02 11.11 -2.54
C ALA A 308 -26.45 12.21 -3.47
N LYS A 309 -25.19 12.10 -3.89
CA LYS A 309 -24.46 13.22 -4.53
C LYS A 309 -23.89 12.90 -5.92
N VAL A 310 -23.69 11.62 -6.23
CA VAL A 310 -22.99 11.17 -7.45
C VAL A 310 -23.91 10.24 -8.25
N ASP A 311 -24.09 8.99 -7.81
CA ASP A 311 -24.91 7.99 -8.51
C ASP A 311 -25.50 6.95 -7.54
N THR A 312 -26.67 6.42 -7.86
CA THR A 312 -27.51 5.56 -7.01
C THR A 312 -27.13 4.08 -7.04
N GLY A 313 -26.21 3.66 -7.90
CA GLY A 313 -25.78 2.28 -8.07
C GLY A 313 -24.84 1.74 -6.97
N PRO A 314 -24.38 0.49 -7.11
CA PRO A 314 -23.34 -0.08 -6.27
C PRO A 314 -22.03 0.72 -6.38
N VAL A 315 -21.26 0.72 -5.30
CA VAL A 315 -19.99 1.46 -5.22
C VAL A 315 -18.86 0.52 -4.88
N ARG A 316 -17.66 0.86 -5.35
CA ARG A 316 -16.44 0.25 -4.87
C ARG A 316 -15.95 1.04 -3.65
N GLN A 317 -15.70 0.33 -2.55
CA GLN A 317 -15.08 0.86 -1.34
C GLN A 317 -13.65 0.36 -1.28
N CYS A 318 -12.69 1.26 -1.13
CA CYS A 318 -11.29 0.90 -1.03
C CYS A 318 -10.57 1.61 0.12
N VAL A 319 -9.56 0.95 0.68
CA VAL A 319 -8.67 1.49 1.71
C VAL A 319 -7.24 1.13 1.33
N HIS A 320 -6.35 2.11 1.25
CA HIS A 320 -4.93 1.87 1.02
C HIS A 320 -4.29 1.11 2.20
N SER A 321 -3.27 0.30 1.91
CA SER A 321 -2.43 -0.26 2.98
C SER A 321 -1.63 0.85 3.68
N ALA A 322 -1.12 0.56 4.88
CA ALA A 322 -0.33 1.53 5.65
C ALA A 322 0.94 2.00 4.93
N GLU A 323 1.51 1.16 4.06
CA GLU A 323 2.71 1.46 3.28
C GLU A 323 2.45 2.37 2.06
N HIS A 324 1.20 2.50 1.63
CA HIS A 324 0.82 3.14 0.37
C HIS A 324 -0.12 4.33 0.54
N VAL A 325 -0.40 4.80 1.76
CA VAL A 325 -1.17 6.02 1.99
C VAL A 325 -0.39 7.27 1.54
N SER A 326 -0.96 8.02 0.60
CA SER A 326 -0.37 9.29 0.12
C SER A 326 -0.56 10.45 1.11
N VAL A 327 -1.70 10.46 1.79
CA VAL A 327 -2.02 11.38 2.88
C VAL A 327 -2.14 10.58 4.16
N GLY A 328 -1.36 10.94 5.17
CA GLY A 328 -1.30 10.22 6.45
C GLY A 328 -2.52 10.51 7.32
N TRP A 329 -3.72 10.24 6.81
CA TRP A 329 -5.00 10.31 7.48
C TRP A 329 -5.89 9.21 6.90
N LEU A 330 -6.29 8.21 7.68
CA LEU A 330 -7.10 7.08 7.27
C LEU A 330 -8.31 7.56 6.47
N HIS A 331 -8.48 7.03 5.26
CA HIS A 331 -9.60 7.36 4.40
C HIS A 331 -10.10 6.14 3.65
N VAL A 332 -11.40 6.17 3.34
CA VAL A 332 -12.06 5.22 2.44
C VAL A 332 -12.34 5.94 1.14
N HIS A 333 -11.88 5.37 0.02
CA HIS A 333 -12.27 5.80 -1.32
C HIS A 333 -13.61 5.17 -1.67
N THR A 334 -14.55 5.98 -2.13
CA THR A 334 -15.85 5.53 -2.66
C THR A 334 -16.02 6.01 -4.09
N PHE A 335 -16.17 5.09 -5.04
CA PHE A 335 -16.38 5.42 -6.46
C PHE A 335 -17.24 4.36 -7.16
N CYS A 336 -17.56 4.55 -8.44
CA CYS A 336 -18.43 3.63 -9.18
C CYS A 336 -17.85 2.20 -9.21
N HIS A 337 -18.73 1.19 -9.34
CA HIS A 337 -18.32 -0.22 -9.27
C HIS A 337 -17.24 -0.65 -10.27
N ASP A 338 -17.29 -0.16 -11.51
CA ASP A 338 -16.32 -0.44 -12.59
C ASP A 338 -15.11 0.49 -12.58
N GLY A 339 -15.11 1.47 -11.67
CA GLY A 339 -14.10 2.51 -11.65
C GLY A 339 -12.75 2.03 -11.16
N TRP A 340 -11.74 2.84 -11.39
CA TRP A 340 -10.44 2.75 -10.73
C TRP A 340 -9.87 4.15 -10.43
N MET A 341 -9.05 4.23 -9.39
CA MET A 341 -8.45 5.45 -8.87
C MET A 341 -7.21 5.10 -8.06
N ASP A 342 -6.11 5.84 -8.24
CA ASP A 342 -4.89 5.70 -7.42
C ASP A 342 -4.43 4.25 -7.29
N ASP A 343 -4.41 3.55 -8.43
CA ASP A 343 -4.07 2.13 -8.54
C ASP A 343 -4.98 1.18 -7.72
N LEU A 344 -6.20 1.60 -7.38
CA LEU A 344 -7.28 0.80 -6.80
C LEU A 344 -8.39 0.59 -7.84
N PRO A 345 -8.95 -0.62 -8.04
CA PRO A 345 -8.62 -1.89 -7.39
C PRO A 345 -7.44 -2.60 -8.07
N GLY A 346 -6.21 -2.16 -7.82
CA GLY A 346 -5.01 -2.87 -8.23
C GLY A 346 -4.77 -4.13 -7.41
N ALA A 347 -3.69 -4.83 -7.73
CA ALA A 347 -3.29 -6.01 -7.00
C ALA A 347 -2.85 -5.66 -5.57
N ALA A 348 -3.11 -6.58 -4.62
CA ALA A 348 -2.39 -6.58 -3.36
C ALA A 348 -0.87 -6.50 -3.65
N PRO A 349 -0.10 -5.69 -2.91
CA PRO A 349 -0.35 -5.21 -1.55
C PRO A 349 -0.87 -3.75 -1.43
N LEU A 350 -1.29 -3.10 -2.51
CA LEU A 350 -1.56 -1.64 -2.52
C LEU A 350 -2.73 -1.20 -1.61
N GLY A 351 -3.68 -2.09 -1.37
CA GLY A 351 -4.85 -1.82 -0.55
C GLY A 351 -5.87 -2.94 -0.59
N TRP A 352 -7.00 -2.70 0.04
CA TRP A 352 -8.17 -3.56 0.01
C TRP A 352 -9.31 -2.85 -0.73
N CYS A 353 -10.05 -3.58 -1.56
CA CYS A 353 -11.23 -3.08 -2.24
C CYS A 353 -12.33 -4.13 -2.26
N SER A 354 -13.58 -3.71 -2.10
CA SER A 354 -14.74 -4.56 -2.34
C SER A 354 -15.92 -3.76 -2.88
N LEU A 355 -16.86 -4.48 -3.49
CA LEU A 355 -18.13 -3.93 -3.91
C LEU A 355 -19.06 -3.82 -2.70
N MET A 356 -19.70 -2.67 -2.54
CA MET A 356 -20.76 -2.41 -1.57
C MET A 356 -22.03 -2.07 -2.33
N SER A 357 -23.08 -2.90 -2.18
CA SER A 357 -24.34 -2.75 -2.91
C SER A 357 -25.47 -2.25 -2.02
N ALA A 358 -25.36 -2.45 -0.71
CA ALA A 358 -26.36 -2.03 0.26
C ALA A 358 -25.72 -1.50 1.56
N PRO A 359 -26.41 -0.66 2.33
CA PRO A 359 -25.94 -0.18 3.64
C PRO A 359 -25.50 -1.29 4.60
N GLU A 360 -26.19 -2.43 4.58
CA GLU A 360 -25.98 -3.57 5.47
C GLU A 360 -24.64 -4.28 5.24
N ASP A 361 -24.02 -4.09 4.08
CA ASP A 361 -22.72 -4.70 3.72
C ASP A 361 -21.56 -4.10 4.55
N ALA A 362 -21.72 -2.87 5.07
CA ALA A 362 -20.62 -2.08 5.64
C ALA A 362 -19.85 -2.81 6.76
N ASP A 363 -20.57 -3.51 7.64
CA ASP A 363 -19.96 -4.20 8.78
C ASP A 363 -19.13 -5.42 8.36
N ALA A 364 -19.63 -6.21 7.39
CA ALA A 364 -18.90 -7.35 6.85
C ALA A 364 -17.65 -6.90 6.07
N LEU A 365 -17.78 -5.83 5.28
CA LEU A 365 -16.68 -5.22 4.54
C LEU A 365 -15.59 -4.67 5.46
N ALA A 366 -15.98 -3.94 6.52
CA ALA A 366 -15.04 -3.43 7.52
C ALA A 366 -14.28 -4.56 8.23
N ALA A 367 -14.96 -5.67 8.57
CA ALA A 367 -14.30 -6.85 9.13
C ALA A 367 -13.25 -7.45 8.17
N SER A 368 -13.55 -7.47 6.87
CA SER A 368 -12.60 -7.95 5.86
C SER A 368 -11.36 -7.06 5.74
N VAL A 369 -11.50 -5.74 5.87
CA VAL A 369 -10.34 -4.82 5.86
C VAL A 369 -9.38 -5.14 6.99
N ILE A 370 -9.90 -5.24 8.22
CA ILE A 370 -9.10 -5.53 9.42
C ILE A 370 -8.33 -6.84 9.25
N LEU A 371 -8.96 -7.89 8.73
CA LEU A 371 -8.31 -9.19 8.53
C LEU A 371 -7.27 -9.20 7.39
N THR A 372 -7.32 -8.25 6.47
CA THR A 372 -6.46 -8.24 5.26
C THR A 372 -5.28 -7.29 5.37
N LEU A 373 -5.46 -6.15 6.05
CA LEU A 373 -4.48 -5.06 6.11
C LEU A 373 -3.77 -4.93 7.47
N GLU A 374 -4.10 -5.77 8.45
CA GLU A 374 -3.24 -6.05 9.61
C GLU A 374 -2.13 -7.03 9.23
#